data_AF-A0A5B8BV44-F1
#
_entry.id   AF-A0A5B8BV44-F1
#
_cell.length_a   1.000
_cell.length_b   1.000
_cell.length_c   1.000
_cell.angle_alpha   90.00
_cell.angle_beta   90.00
_cell.angle_gamma   90.00
#
_symmetry.space_group_name_H-M   'P 1'
#
loop_
_entity.id
_entity.type
_entity.pdbx_description
1 polymer ?
#
loop_
_entity_poly.entity_id
_entity_poly.type
_entity_poly.pdbx_seq_one_letter_code
_entity_poly.pdbx_strand_id
1 'polypeptide(L)'
;MALSRHFRTSLAHFNANVDRPDELPEYLESLTELNRQELKNEFKNALDKDLLTEREFYDATACDPASKDSARAFFESVYRYAFEGGEETDLTDYWKTPPNWRSYD
;
A
#
# COMPACT_ATOMS: atom_id res chain seq x y z
N MET A 1 -15.51 3.47 -6.62
CA MET A 1 -14.60 3.55 -7.79
C MET A 1 -13.79 2.27 -7.76
N ALA A 2 -13.66 1.54 -8.87
CA ALA A 2 -12.83 0.33 -8.87
C ALA A 2 -11.37 0.74 -9.09
N LEU A 3 -10.52 0.52 -8.08
CA LEU A 3 -9.08 0.75 -8.18
C LEU A 3 -8.46 -0.20 -9.20
N SER A 4 -7.53 0.31 -10.00
CA SER A 4 -6.90 -0.39 -11.12
C SER A 4 -6.13 -1.63 -10.66
N ARG A 5 -5.81 -2.51 -11.62
CA ARG A 5 -4.93 -3.65 -11.36
C ARG A 5 -3.56 -3.20 -10.87
N HIS A 6 -3.00 -2.15 -11.47
CA HIS A 6 -1.69 -1.63 -11.08
C HIS A 6 -1.69 -1.14 -9.64
N PHE A 7 -2.74 -0.41 -9.23
CA PHE A 7 -2.93 0.03 -7.86
C PHE A 7 -2.95 -1.13 -6.86
N ARG A 8 -3.76 -2.15 -7.14
CA ARG A 8 -3.86 -3.34 -6.28
C ARG A 8 -2.55 -4.12 -6.24
N THR A 9 -1.86 -4.26 -7.37
CA THR A 9 -0.57 -4.93 -7.44
C THR A 9 0.48 -4.16 -6.63
N SER A 10 0.54 -2.84 -6.70
CA SER A 10 1.44 -2.05 -5.85
C SER A 10 1.21 -2.32 -4.37
N LEU A 11 -0.06 -2.31 -3.93
CA LEU A 11 -0.39 -2.59 -2.52
C LEU A 11 -0.13 -4.04 -2.09
N ALA A 12 -0.23 -5.01 -3.00
CA ALA A 12 0.00 -6.42 -2.69
C ALA A 12 1.44 -6.73 -2.28
N HIS A 13 2.41 -5.88 -2.62
CA HIS A 13 3.80 -5.99 -2.15
C HIS A 13 3.92 -5.85 -0.63
N PHE A 14 2.98 -5.13 -0.01
CA PHE A 14 2.88 -4.96 1.45
C PHE A 14 1.89 -5.93 2.08
N ASN A 15 1.42 -6.95 1.34
CA ASN A 15 0.60 -7.97 1.96
C ASN A 15 1.45 -8.78 2.91
N ALA A 16 1.06 -8.92 4.17
CA ALA A 16 1.88 -9.60 5.17
C ALA A 16 2.12 -11.08 4.87
N ASN A 17 1.35 -11.71 3.99
CA ASN A 17 1.60 -13.09 3.52
C ASN A 17 2.58 -13.18 2.35
N VAL A 18 2.88 -12.06 1.71
CA VAL A 18 3.84 -11.94 0.59
C VAL A 18 5.12 -11.29 1.09
N ASP A 19 4.98 -10.14 1.75
CA ASP A 19 5.99 -9.30 2.42
C ASP A 19 7.22 -9.06 1.55
N ARG A 20 7.03 -8.26 0.50
CA ARG A 20 8.06 -7.89 -0.48
C ARG A 20 7.97 -6.42 -0.88
N PRO A 21 8.01 -5.49 0.08
CA PRO A 21 7.95 -4.06 -0.19
C PRO A 21 9.08 -3.61 -1.14
N ASP A 22 10.25 -4.24 -1.06
CA ASP A 22 11.44 -4.00 -1.88
C ASP A 22 11.27 -4.33 -3.38
N GLU A 23 10.30 -5.16 -3.75
CA GLU A 23 9.99 -5.47 -5.16
C GLU A 23 9.10 -4.38 -5.81
N LEU A 24 8.54 -3.43 -5.04
CA LEU A 24 7.68 -2.38 -5.58
C LEU A 24 8.40 -1.46 -6.59
N PRO A 25 9.62 -0.95 -6.34
CA PRO A 25 10.35 -0.14 -7.31
C PRO A 25 10.59 -0.89 -8.64
N GLU A 26 11.00 -2.16 -8.57
CA GLU A 26 11.21 -3.00 -9.78
C GLU A 26 9.92 -3.15 -10.59
N TYR A 27 8.80 -3.35 -9.88
CA TYR A 27 7.49 -3.38 -10.51
C TYR A 27 7.17 -2.05 -11.22
N LEU A 28 7.40 -0.91 -10.59
CA LEU A 28 7.13 0.41 -11.18
C LEU A 28 8.04 0.69 -12.38
N GLU A 29 9.30 0.27 -12.33
CA GLU A 29 10.24 0.37 -13.44
C GLU A 29 9.80 -0.45 -14.66
N SER A 30 9.17 -1.61 -14.42
CA SER A 30 8.62 -2.47 -15.49
C SER A 30 7.44 -1.85 -16.25
N LEU A 31 6.77 -0.85 -15.66
CA LEU A 31 5.63 -0.18 -16.28
C LEU A 31 6.07 0.82 -17.35
N THR A 32 5.15 1.12 -18.27
CA THR A 32 5.34 2.26 -19.17
C THR A 32 5.26 3.57 -18.39
N GLU A 33 5.88 4.63 -18.92
CA GLU A 33 5.79 5.96 -18.32
C GLU A 33 4.34 6.44 -18.19
N LEU A 34 3.51 6.16 -19.21
CA LEU A 34 2.08 6.47 -19.16
C LEU A 34 1.39 5.76 -17.98
N ASN A 35 1.60 4.45 -17.83
CA ASN A 35 0.98 3.68 -16.75
C ASN A 35 1.47 4.13 -15.38
N ARG A 36 2.76 4.49 -15.23
CA ARG A 36 3.28 5.07 -13.98
C ARG A 36 2.61 6.39 -13.64
N GLN A 37 2.44 7.29 -14.61
CA GLN A 37 1.78 8.57 -14.38
C GLN A 37 0.30 8.40 -14.04
N GLU A 38 -0.40 7.50 -14.73
CA GLU A 38 -1.79 7.13 -14.41
C GLU A 38 -1.91 6.57 -12.99
N LEU A 39 -1.02 5.65 -12.61
CA LEU A 39 -0.98 5.06 -11.28
C LEU A 39 -0.68 6.10 -10.20
N LYS A 40 0.30 6.99 -10.43
CA LYS A 40 0.63 8.10 -9.51
C LYS A 40 -0.58 9.01 -9.29
N ASN A 41 -1.28 9.37 -10.36
CA ASN A 41 -2.48 10.19 -10.30
C ASN A 41 -3.65 9.46 -9.63
N GLU A 42 -3.82 8.16 -9.87
CA GLU A 42 -4.81 7.33 -9.20
C GLU A 42 -4.56 7.28 -7.68
N PHE A 43 -3.32 7.01 -7.26
CA PHE A 43 -2.93 7.02 -5.85
C PHE A 43 -3.22 8.35 -5.17
N LYS A 44 -2.77 9.44 -5.78
CA LYS A 44 -2.98 10.78 -5.25
C LYS A 44 -4.48 11.11 -5.13
N ASN A 45 -5.27 10.79 -6.15
CA ASN A 45 -6.71 10.99 -6.12
C ASN A 45 -7.40 10.14 -5.04
N ALA A 46 -6.95 8.91 -4.81
CA ALA A 46 -7.51 8.04 -3.79
C ALA A 46 -7.22 8.57 -2.38
N LEU A 47 -6.00 9.08 -2.14
CA LEU A 47 -5.62 9.77 -0.91
C LEU A 47 -6.43 11.05 -0.69
N ASP A 48 -6.49 11.92 -1.70
CA ASP A 48 -7.18 13.22 -1.60
C ASP A 48 -8.69 13.08 -1.36
N LYS A 49 -9.30 12.00 -1.88
CA LYS A 49 -10.74 11.73 -1.74
C LYS A 49 -11.10 10.84 -0.54
N ASP A 50 -10.14 10.52 0.34
CA ASP A 50 -10.33 9.63 1.50
C ASP A 50 -10.94 8.27 1.11
N LEU A 51 -10.57 7.74 -0.07
CA LEU A 51 -11.09 6.45 -0.56
C LEU A 51 -10.37 5.25 0.08
N LEU A 52 -9.22 5.48 0.68
CA LEU A 52 -8.35 4.46 1.27
C LEU A 52 -8.64 4.30 2.77
N THR A 53 -9.71 3.57 3.06
CA THR A 53 -10.19 3.34 4.42
C THR A 53 -9.49 2.16 5.11
N GLU A 54 -9.82 1.90 6.37
CA GLU A 54 -9.33 0.72 7.12
C GLU A 54 -9.62 -0.60 6.40
N ARG A 55 -10.73 -0.68 5.66
CA ARG A 55 -11.07 -1.84 4.85
C ARG A 55 -10.06 -2.05 3.71
N GLU A 56 -9.70 -0.98 3.00
CA GLU A 56 -8.71 -1.08 1.92
C GLU A 56 -7.33 -1.42 2.48
N PHE A 57 -7.01 -0.94 3.70
CA PHE A 57 -5.79 -1.35 4.39
C PHE A 57 -5.79 -2.85 4.67
N TYR A 58 -6.88 -3.39 5.20
CA TYR A 58 -7.00 -4.82 5.45
C TYR A 58 -6.92 -5.62 4.14
N ASP A 59 -7.63 -5.20 3.09
CA ASP A 59 -7.63 -5.89 1.80
C ASP A 59 -6.24 -5.88 1.14
N ALA A 60 -5.45 -4.82 1.35
CA ALA A 60 -4.06 -4.72 0.87
C ALA A 60 -3.08 -5.58 1.68
N THR A 61 -3.14 -5.44 3.01
CA THR A 61 -2.07 -5.90 3.91
C THR A 61 -2.38 -7.24 4.57
N ALA A 62 -3.65 -7.67 4.56
CA ALA A 62 -4.19 -8.76 5.38
C ALA A 62 -4.04 -8.53 6.90
N CYS A 63 -3.99 -7.26 7.34
CA CYS A 63 -3.81 -6.88 8.73
C CYS A 63 -4.81 -5.80 9.14
N ASP A 64 -5.13 -5.74 10.44
CA ASP A 64 -5.96 -4.67 10.99
C ASP A 64 -5.10 -3.43 11.28
N PRO A 65 -5.49 -2.24 10.81
CA PRO A 65 -4.75 -1.02 11.11
C PRO A 65 -4.90 -0.66 12.60
N ALA A 66 -3.90 0.05 13.16
CA ALA A 66 -3.97 0.55 14.54
C ALA A 66 -5.07 1.59 14.75
N SER A 67 -5.39 2.34 13.69
CA SER A 67 -6.48 3.31 13.62
C SER A 67 -6.75 3.70 12.16
N LYS A 68 -7.84 4.43 11.91
CA LYS A 68 -8.07 5.09 10.61
C LYS A 68 -6.88 5.97 10.18
N ASP A 69 -6.28 6.69 11.11
CA ASP A 69 -5.13 7.55 10.82
C ASP A 69 -3.89 6.74 10.45
N SER A 70 -3.69 5.58 11.09
CA SER A 70 -2.62 4.64 10.76
C SER A 70 -2.80 4.02 9.38
N ALA A 71 -4.04 3.64 9.02
CA ALA A 71 -4.36 3.17 7.67
C ALA A 71 -4.01 4.23 6.62
N ARG A 72 -4.39 5.49 6.88
CA ARG A 72 -4.06 6.61 5.99
C ARG A 72 -2.55 6.84 5.90
N ALA A 73 -1.85 6.87 7.03
CA ALA A 73 -0.40 7.09 7.08
C ALA A 73 0.36 6.02 6.29
N PHE A 74 -0.09 4.77 6.33
CA PHE A 74 0.45 3.69 5.50
C PHE A 74 0.37 4.02 4.01
N PHE A 75 -0.81 4.38 3.51
CA PHE A 75 -0.97 4.70 2.09
C PHE A 75 -0.17 5.93 1.65
N GLU A 76 -0.04 6.93 2.52
CA GLU A 76 0.82 8.09 2.28
C GLU A 76 2.30 7.69 2.21
N SER A 77 2.75 6.77 3.07
CA SER A 77 4.12 6.23 3.06
C SER A 77 4.40 5.43 1.78
N VAL A 78 3.49 4.53 1.40
CA VAL A 78 3.60 3.75 0.15
C VAL A 78 3.69 4.67 -1.07
N TYR A 79 2.86 5.73 -1.12
CA TYR A 79 2.90 6.70 -2.20
C TYR A 79 4.26 7.42 -2.28
N ARG A 80 4.81 7.84 -1.13
CA ARG A 80 6.13 8.49 -1.09
C ARG A 80 7.24 7.56 -1.53
N TYR A 81 7.25 6.33 -1.04
CA TYR A 81 8.21 5.30 -1.43
C TYR A 81 8.15 5.04 -2.94
N ALA A 82 6.93 4.86 -3.48
CA ALA A 82 6.70 4.56 -4.88
C ALA A 82 7.07 5.70 -5.85
N PHE A 83 6.80 6.97 -5.49
CA PHE A 83 6.77 8.06 -6.47
C PHE A 83 7.54 9.33 -6.10
N GLU A 84 8.06 9.42 -4.87
CA GLU A 84 8.71 10.63 -4.35
C GLU A 84 10.09 10.36 -3.73
N GLY A 85 10.61 9.13 -3.86
CA GLY A 85 11.90 8.76 -3.28
C GLY A 85 11.88 8.66 -1.75
N GLY A 86 10.72 8.35 -1.18
CA GLY A 86 10.57 8.08 0.25
C GLY A 86 11.28 6.81 0.69
N GLU A 87 11.38 6.61 2.01
CA GLU A 87 11.90 5.37 2.59
C GLU A 87 10.89 4.23 2.40
N GLU A 88 11.40 3.00 2.42
CA GLU A 88 10.58 1.79 2.35
C GLU A 88 9.56 1.75 3.49
N THR A 89 8.31 1.43 3.16
CA THR A 89 7.23 1.41 4.15
C THR A 89 7.23 0.09 4.92
N ASP A 90 7.61 0.16 6.20
CA ASP A 90 7.47 -0.98 7.13
C ASP A 90 6.01 -1.10 7.59
N LEU A 91 5.35 -2.21 7.24
CA LEU A 91 3.97 -2.47 7.61
C LEU A 91 3.76 -2.49 9.14
N THR A 92 4.79 -2.85 9.91
CA THR A 92 4.70 -3.03 11.36
C THR A 92 4.43 -1.73 12.12
N ASP A 93 4.74 -0.59 11.52
CA ASP A 93 4.47 0.75 12.08
C ASP A 93 2.98 1.12 12.08
N TYR A 94 2.15 0.42 11.29
CA TYR A 94 0.78 0.85 11.00
C TYR A 94 -0.30 -0.10 11.52
N TRP A 95 0.04 -1.34 11.85
CA TRP A 95 -0.94 -2.36 12.24
C TRP A 95 -1.16 -2.47 13.77
N LYS A 96 -2.34 -2.93 14.17
CA LYS A 96 -2.64 -3.29 15.58
C LYS A 96 -2.35 -4.75 15.88
N THR A 97 -2.72 -5.59 14.93
CA THR A 97 -2.70 -7.04 15.06
C THR A 97 -1.91 -7.57 13.87
N PRO A 98 -0.88 -8.41 14.10
CA PRO A 98 -0.19 -9.09 13.01
C PRO A 98 -1.17 -10.00 12.25
N PRO A 99 -0.83 -10.43 11.01
CA PRO A 99 -1.70 -11.31 10.24
C PRO A 99 -1.96 -12.61 10.99
N ASN A 100 -3.16 -13.17 10.83
CA ASN A 100 -3.68 -14.30 11.63
C ASN A 100 -2.73 -15.52 11.75
N TRP A 101 -1.80 -15.74 10.83
CA TRP A 101 -0.83 -16.85 10.89
C TRP A 101 0.32 -16.66 11.90
N ARG A 102 0.54 -15.44 12.40
CA ARG A 102 1.52 -15.14 13.48
C ARG A 102 0.94 -15.22 14.90
N SER A 103 -0.33 -15.62 15.04
CA SER A 103 -1.01 -15.72 16.34
C SER A 103 -0.72 -17.03 17.10
N TYR A 104 0.20 -17.85 16.59
CA TYR A 104 0.66 -19.10 17.20
C TYR A 104 2.15 -18.98 17.56
N ASP A 105 2.48 -18.11 18.52
CA ASP A 105 3.70 -18.21 19.32
C ASP A 105 3.31 -18.04 20.80
#